data_AF-A0A937ZRI4-F1
#
_entry.id   AF-A0A937ZRI4-F1
#
_cell.length_a   1.000
_cell.length_b   1.000
_cell.length_c   1.000
_cell.angle_alpha   90.00
_cell.angle_beta   90.00
_cell.angle_gamma   90.00
#
_symmetry.space_group_name_H-M   'P 1'
#
loop_
_entity.id
_entity.type
_entity.pdbx_description
1 polymer ?
#
loop_
_entity_poly.entity_id
_entity_poly.type
_entity_poly.pdbx_seq_one_letter_code
_entity_poly.pdbx_strand_id
1 'polypeptide(L)' 'LHVGDRGLDRATVAALKASGLPVLVYTVNRVARARRLFVWGVDAVFSDRPGALIRALGRKVVFSASGSYIPGSRG' A
#
# COMPACT_ATOMS: atom_id res chain seq x y z
N LEU A 1 4.47 -12.10 -0.70
CA LEU A 1 4.40 -12.23 -2.19
C LEU A 1 4.68 -10.86 -2.82
N HIS A 2 5.49 -10.80 -3.88
CA HIS A 2 5.79 -9.57 -4.63
C HIS A 2 5.02 -9.55 -5.95
N VAL A 3 4.11 -8.59 -6.12
CA VAL A 3 3.26 -8.48 -7.33
C VAL A 3 3.46 -7.12 -8.00
N GLY A 4 3.42 -7.10 -9.33
CA GLY A 4 3.54 -5.87 -10.09
C GLY A 4 2.26 -5.06 -10.02
N ASP A 5 2.36 -3.74 -10.05
CA ASP A 5 1.20 -2.85 -9.99
C ASP A 5 0.21 -3.04 -11.16
N ARG A 6 0.71 -3.40 -12.34
CA ARG A 6 -0.09 -3.51 -13.57
C ARG A 6 -1.08 -4.66 -13.47
N GLY A 7 -2.37 -4.36 -13.65
CA GLY A 7 -3.46 -5.34 -13.61
C GLY A 7 -3.88 -5.77 -12.20
N LEU A 8 -3.23 -5.26 -11.15
CA LEU A 8 -3.60 -5.62 -9.78
C LEU A 8 -4.93 -4.96 -9.37
N ASP A 9 -5.91 -5.77 -9.01
CA ASP A 9 -7.22 -5.33 -8.54
C ASP A 9 -7.47 -5.67 -7.07
N ARG A 10 -8.60 -5.21 -6.55
CA ARG A 10 -8.96 -5.40 -5.14
C ARG A 10 -9.19 -6.87 -4.80
N ALA A 11 -9.80 -7.63 -5.72
CA ALA A 11 -10.14 -9.03 -5.50
C ALA A 11 -8.87 -9.88 -5.36
N THR A 12 -7.89 -9.64 -6.23
CA THR A 12 -6.57 -10.30 -6.19
C THR A 12 -5.86 -9.96 -4.88
N VAL A 13 -5.83 -8.68 -4.47
CA VAL A 13 -5.22 -8.30 -3.19
C VAL A 13 -5.90 -8.99 -2.01
N ALA A 14 -7.24 -9.05 -1.99
CA ALA A 14 -7.99 -9.71 -0.93
C ALA A 14 -7.69 -11.21 -0.86
N ALA A 15 -7.65 -11.91 -2.00
CA ALA A 15 -7.30 -13.33 -2.06
C ALA A 15 -5.87 -13.59 -1.56
N LEU A 16 -4.92 -12.72 -1.92
CA LEU A 16 -3.55 -12.80 -1.45
C LEU A 16 -3.43 -12.53 0.06
N LYS A 17 -4.18 -11.56 0.60
CA LYS A 17 -4.20 -11.31 2.04
C LYS A 17 -4.85 -12.45 2.82
N ALA A 18 -5.84 -13.12 2.25
CA ALA A 18 -6.46 -14.31 2.85
C ALA A 18 -5.48 -15.49 2.99
N SER A 19 -4.38 -15.52 2.20
CA SER A 19 -3.32 -16.52 2.37
C SER A 19 -2.48 -16.34 3.65
N GLY A 20 -2.70 -15.26 4.41
CA GLY A 20 -1.93 -14.94 5.62
C GLY A 20 -0.52 -14.39 5.36
N LEU A 21 -0.12 -14.26 4.09
CA LEU A 21 1.18 -13.72 3.72
C LEU A 21 1.14 -12.19 3.56
N PRO A 22 2.24 -11.49 3.90
CA PRO A 22 2.40 -10.09 3.54
C PRO A 22 2.35 -9.90 2.02
N VAL A 23 1.64 -8.88 1.58
CA VAL A 23 1.50 -8.48 0.18
C VAL A 23 2.26 -7.19 -0.04
N LEU A 24 3.25 -7.24 -0.92
CA LEU A 24 4.09 -6.11 -1.28
C LEU A 24 3.98 -5.86 -2.79
N VAL A 25 3.80 -4.60 -3.18
CA VAL A 25 3.58 -4.22 -4.59
C VAL A 25 4.74 -3.38 -5.12
N TYR A 26 5.28 -3.74 -6.28
CA TYR A 26 6.42 -3.04 -6.87
C TYR A 26 6.05 -2.08 -8.01
N THR A 27 6.91 -1.07 -8.21
CA THR A 27 6.80 -0.02 -9.24
C THR A 27 5.56 0.87 -9.09
N VAL A 28 5.16 1.17 -7.86
CA VAL A 28 4.02 2.05 -7.56
C VAL A 28 4.48 3.51 -7.59
N ASN A 29 4.36 4.13 -8.76
CA ASN A 29 4.88 5.50 -8.99
C ASN A 29 3.82 6.61 -8.82
N ARG A 30 2.55 6.25 -8.59
CA ARG A 30 1.42 7.20 -8.47
C ARG A 30 0.86 7.22 -7.04
N VAL A 31 0.80 8.39 -6.41
CA VAL A 31 0.24 8.57 -5.05
C VAL A 31 -1.18 8.03 -4.93
N ALA A 32 -2.05 8.36 -5.89
CA ALA A 32 -3.44 7.89 -5.87
C ALA A 32 -3.53 6.36 -5.93
N ARG A 33 -2.59 5.71 -6.62
CA ARG A 33 -2.53 4.24 -6.69
C ARG A 33 -2.04 3.66 -5.37
N ALA A 34 -0.97 4.20 -4.79
CA ALA A 34 -0.49 3.80 -3.46
C ALA A 34 -1.61 3.88 -2.42
N ARG A 35 -2.37 4.99 -2.37
CA ARG A 35 -3.54 5.12 -1.47
C ARG A 35 -4.56 4.01 -1.67
N ARG A 36 -4.93 3.69 -2.91
CA ARG A 36 -5.87 2.60 -3.19
C ARG A 36 -5.34 1.24 -2.71
N LEU A 37 -4.07 0.96 -2.96
CA LEU A 37 -3.43 -0.30 -2.53
C LEU A 37 -3.42 -0.43 -1.01
N PHE A 38 -3.10 0.65 -0.29
CA PHE A 38 -3.17 0.66 1.18
C PHE A 38 -4.61 0.48 1.69
N VAL A 39 -5.60 1.13 1.07
CA VAL A 39 -7.01 0.90 1.39
C VAL A 39 -7.44 -0.55 1.14
N TRP A 40 -6.84 -1.23 0.16
CA TRP A 40 -7.08 -2.65 -0.09
C TRP A 40 -6.35 -3.59 0.87
N GLY A 41 -5.47 -3.07 1.73
CA GLY A 41 -4.75 -3.85 2.74
C GLY A 41 -3.37 -4.34 2.30
N VAL A 42 -2.77 -3.76 1.25
CA VAL A 42 -1.36 -4.00 0.89
C VAL A 42 -0.46 -3.48 2.02
N ASP A 43 0.55 -4.29 2.39
CA ASP A 43 1.43 -3.99 3.52
C ASP A 43 2.54 -3.00 3.16
N ALA A 44 3.04 -3.06 1.92
CA ALA A 44 4.11 -2.18 1.45
C ALA A 44 4.05 -1.93 -0.06
N VAL A 45 4.58 -0.77 -0.47
CA VAL A 45 4.80 -0.44 -1.88
C VAL A 45 6.24 -0.03 -2.12
N PHE A 46 6.81 -0.45 -3.24
CA PHE A 46 8.11 0.01 -3.74
C PHE A 46 7.90 0.98 -4.90
N SER A 47 8.67 2.06 -4.92
CA SER A 47 8.50 3.18 -5.86
C SER A 47 9.85 3.69 -6.35
N ASP A 48 9.91 4.04 -7.64
CA ASP A 48 11.04 4.77 -8.23
C ASP A 48 10.97 6.27 -7.89
N ARG A 49 9.82 6.72 -7.35
CA ARG A 49 9.58 8.13 -6.96
C ARG A 49 9.19 8.23 -5.49
N PRO A 50 9.98 7.71 -4.54
CA PRO A 50 9.61 7.63 -3.13
C PRO A 50 9.34 9.01 -2.53
N GLY A 51 10.05 10.06 -2.97
CA GLY A 51 9.83 11.43 -2.49
C GLY A 51 8.42 11.96 -2.74
N ALA A 52 7.77 11.59 -3.84
CA ALA A 52 6.40 11.99 -4.12
C ALA A 52 5.40 11.28 -3.18
N LEU A 53 5.64 10.01 -2.89
CA LEU A 53 4.83 9.24 -1.93
C LEU A 53 4.99 9.76 -0.51
N ILE A 54 6.22 9.97 -0.05
CA ILE A 54 6.52 10.45 1.31
C ILE A 54 5.85 11.80 1.57
N ARG A 55 5.95 12.75 0.64
CA ARG A 55 5.29 14.06 0.76
C ARG A 55 3.77 13.96 0.85
N ALA A 56 3.16 13.06 0.07
CA ALA A 56 1.70 13.01 -0.07
C ALA A 56 1.00 12.05 0.91
N LEU A 57 1.72 11.11 1.51
CA LEU A 57 1.21 10.13 2.47
C LEU A 57 1.60 10.46 3.92
N GLY A 58 2.63 11.29 4.13
CA GLY A 58 3.13 11.66 5.45
C GLY A 58 4.01 10.57 6.10
N ARG A 59 4.88 10.96 7.05
CA ARG A 59 5.64 10.02 7.89
C ARG A 59 4.78 9.62 9.10
N LYS A 60 4.10 8.48 9.00
CA LYS A 60 3.66 7.64 10.14
C LYS A 60 3.13 6.32 9.57
N VAL A 61 3.93 5.27 9.70
CA VAL A 61 3.46 3.90 9.51
C VAL A 61 3.73 3.20 10.84
N VAL A 62 2.71 3.14 11.69
CA VAL A 62 2.70 2.26 12.85
C VAL A 62 1.89 1.04 12.43
N PHE A 63 2.55 -0.11 12.34
CA PHE A 63 1.86 -1.38 12.15
C PHE A 63 1.13 -1.73 13.45
N SER A 64 -0.19 -1.60 13.47
CA SER A 64 -1.04 -2.35 14.38
C SER A 64 -1.27 -3.73 13.77
N ALA A 65 -1.27 -4.78 14.59
CA ALA A 65 -1.57 -6.16 14.19
C ALA A 65 -2.93 -6.32 13.47
N SER A 66 -3.78 -5.29 13.48
CA SER A 66 -5.09 -5.24 12.79
C SER A 66 -5.08 -4.67 11.37
N GLY A 67 -3.93 -4.28 10.79
CA GLY A 67 -3.82 -3.95 9.36
C GLY A 67 -4.58 -2.71 8.88
N SER A 68 -4.97 -1.79 9.77
CA SER A 68 -5.74 -0.61 9.40
C SER A 68 -4.85 0.59 9.06
N TYR A 69 -4.92 1.05 7.80
CA TYR A 69 -4.33 2.31 7.36
C TYR A 69 -5.17 3.49 7.88
N ILE A 70 -4.58 4.34 8.72
CA ILE A 70 -5.19 5.58 9.19
C ILE A 70 -4.52 6.75 8.46
N PRO A 71 -5.24 7.50 7.60
CA PRO A 71 -4.68 8.66 6.93
C PRO A 71 -4.36 9.75 7.96
N GLY A 72 -3.17 10.35 7.85
CA GLY A 72 -2.71 11.40 8.77
C GLY A 72 -3.65 12.61 8.77
N SER A 73 -4.19 12.92 9.95
CA SER A 73 -4.90 14.18 10.23
C SER A 73 -3.94 15.35 10.07
N ARG A 74 -4.30 16.31 9.21
CA ARG A 74 -3.60 17.60 9.16
C ARG A 74 -3.89 18.36 10.46
N GLY A 75 -2.86 18.64 11.23
CA GLY A 75 -2.83 19.76 12.17
C GLY A 75 -2.34 21.00 11.45
#